data_AF-A0A3M7QZ39-F1
#
_entry.id   AF-A0A3M7QZ39-F1
#
_cell.length_a   1.000
_cell.length_b   1.000
_cell.length_c   1.000
_cell.angle_alpha   90.00
_cell.angle_beta   90.00
_cell.angle_gamma   90.00
#
_symmetry.space_group_name_H-M   'P 1'
#
loop_
_entity.id
_entity.type
_entity.pdbx_description
1 polymer ?
#
loop_
_entity_poly.entity_id
_entity_poly.type
_entity_poly.pdbx_seq_one_letter_code
_entity_poly.pdbx_strand_id
1 'polypeptide(L)'
;MTNFFYFLVLFGSALAEPLRESIADHQWYIYFYTGNKLWAGTDSKVYVELLGDEGNSPIINIQSNRFQLEANSVDVYPLKNLGGRKIGKLTSIIVGKQYSFSFFNDWFLKKVEVIDPMQNRFIFECNCWLRKSSYKKMINLTRIEHYADSVYNEDDLEHKLYSIRGTTAFPATIGVLFILLMLILFTYFGNEICKKWRENAIYLTHGSRNRPPRDTGTVTLSPRQ
;
A
#
# COMPACT_ATOMS: atom_id res chain seq x y z
N MET A 1 46.08 13.93 -50.32
CA MET A 1 44.92 13.02 -50.44
C MET A 1 44.18 12.88 -49.10
N THR A 2 43.74 13.98 -48.49
CA THR A 2 43.12 13.96 -47.16
C THR A 2 41.77 14.66 -47.09
N ASN A 3 41.32 15.35 -48.15
CA ASN A 3 40.10 16.17 -48.10
C ASN A 3 38.81 15.47 -48.57
N PHE A 4 38.90 14.28 -49.19
CA PHE A 4 37.70 13.56 -49.65
C PHE A 4 37.09 12.64 -48.59
N PHE A 5 37.88 12.23 -47.60
CA PHE A 5 37.41 11.35 -46.52
C PHE A 5 36.65 12.11 -45.42
N TYR A 6 36.96 13.38 -45.15
CA TYR A 6 36.20 14.19 -44.18
C TYR A 6 34.79 14.55 -44.69
N PHE A 7 34.62 14.70 -46.02
CA PHE A 7 33.34 15.08 -46.60
C PHE A 7 32.29 13.96 -46.53
N LEU A 8 32.73 12.69 -46.63
CA LEU A 8 31.86 11.52 -46.51
C LEU A 8 31.45 11.19 -45.07
N VAL A 9 32.30 11.50 -44.08
CA VAL A 9 31.96 11.27 -42.66
C VAL A 9 30.95 12.31 -42.15
N LEU A 10 30.99 13.55 -42.66
CA LEU A 10 30.05 14.61 -42.27
C LEU A 10 28.67 14.52 -42.97
N PHE A 11 28.59 13.91 -44.16
CA PHE A 11 27.30 13.68 -44.84
C PHE A 11 26.56 12.42 -44.35
N GLY A 12 27.26 11.46 -43.75
CA GLY A 12 26.66 10.24 -43.21
C GLY A 12 25.85 10.47 -41.92
N SER A 13 26.18 11.48 -41.12
CA SER A 13 25.47 11.77 -39.86
C SER A 13 24.21 12.60 -40.05
N ALA A 14 24.18 13.52 -41.04
CA ALA A 14 23.03 14.40 -41.28
C ALA A 14 21.83 13.67 -41.91
N LEU A 15 22.06 12.53 -42.59
CA LEU A 15 21.00 11.68 -43.15
C LEU A 15 20.49 10.63 -42.14
N ALA A 16 21.19 10.43 -41.02
CA ALA A 16 20.75 9.54 -39.95
C ALA A 16 19.68 10.17 -39.05
N GLU A 17 19.59 11.50 -39.01
CA GLU A 17 18.57 12.22 -38.24
C GLU A 17 17.15 12.11 -38.83
N PRO A 18 16.90 12.31 -40.15
CA PRO A 18 15.55 12.20 -40.70
C PRO A 18 14.98 10.77 -40.73
N LEU A 19 15.84 9.74 -40.75
CA LEU A 19 15.40 8.33 -40.63
C LEU A 19 15.10 7.92 -39.19
N ARG A 20 15.65 8.62 -38.19
CA ARG A 20 15.32 8.36 -36.78
C ARG A 20 13.95 8.92 -36.42
N GLU A 21 13.57 10.05 -37.02
CA GLU A 21 12.20 10.59 -36.92
C GLU A 21 11.18 9.74 -37.68
N SER A 22 11.51 9.17 -38.85
CA SER A 22 10.56 8.36 -39.62
C SER A 22 10.31 6.95 -39.05
N ILE A 23 11.15 6.46 -38.13
CA ILE A 23 10.98 5.17 -37.43
C ILE A 23 10.36 5.38 -36.03
N ALA A 24 10.34 6.62 -35.52
CA ALA A 24 9.68 6.96 -34.25
C ALA A 24 8.15 7.02 -34.36
N ASP A 25 7.59 6.89 -35.56
CA ASP A 25 6.18 7.08 -35.83
C ASP A 25 5.45 5.73 -35.86
N HIS A 26 4.39 5.60 -35.06
CA HIS A 26 3.47 4.46 -34.94
C HIS A 26 3.73 3.36 -33.89
N GLN A 27 4.43 3.64 -32.78
CA GLN A 27 4.58 2.67 -31.70
C GLN A 27 3.97 3.13 -30.37
N TRP A 28 3.33 2.19 -29.67
CA TRP A 28 2.88 2.37 -28.29
C TRP A 28 4.06 2.28 -27.31
N TYR A 29 4.12 3.21 -26.36
CA TYR A 29 5.07 3.21 -25.26
C TYR A 29 4.36 3.21 -23.92
N ILE A 30 4.89 2.46 -22.95
CA ILE A 30 4.43 2.47 -21.56
C ILE A 30 5.56 2.91 -20.65
N TYR A 31 5.23 3.77 -19.70
CA TYR A 31 6.13 4.30 -18.68
C TYR A 31 5.60 3.84 -17.32
N PHE A 32 6.43 3.14 -16.56
CA PHE A 32 6.15 2.82 -15.17
C PHE A 32 6.90 3.78 -14.26
N TYR A 33 6.17 4.40 -13.34
CA TYR A 33 6.76 5.23 -12.31
C TYR A 33 6.70 4.45 -11.00
N THR A 34 7.85 3.94 -10.56
CA THR A 34 7.95 3.28 -9.25
C THR A 34 8.14 4.35 -8.18
N GLY A 35 7.35 4.30 -7.10
CA GLY A 35 7.42 5.35 -6.09
C GLY A 35 8.67 5.30 -5.23
N ASN A 36 8.94 6.40 -4.53
CA ASN A 36 10.04 6.50 -3.58
C ASN A 36 9.62 6.02 -2.18
N LYS A 37 9.37 4.71 -2.05
CA LYS A 37 9.15 4.04 -0.77
C LYS A 37 10.26 3.00 -0.57
N LEU A 38 10.57 2.70 0.68
CA LEU A 38 11.56 1.67 1.00
C LEU A 38 11.06 0.33 0.43
N TRP A 39 11.93 -0.40 -0.30
CA TRP A 39 11.59 -1.65 -0.99
C TRP A 39 10.45 -1.51 -2.01
N ALA A 40 10.32 -0.34 -2.64
CA ALA A 40 9.28 -0.09 -3.63
C ALA A 40 9.48 -0.85 -4.95
N GLY A 41 10.69 -1.34 -5.24
CA GLY A 41 11.04 -1.96 -6.52
C GLY A 41 10.62 -3.42 -6.67
N THR A 42 10.78 -4.00 -7.86
CA THR A 42 10.47 -5.41 -8.08
C THR A 42 11.29 -6.10 -9.16
N ASP A 43 11.71 -7.34 -8.88
CA ASP A 43 12.30 -8.27 -9.85
C ASP A 43 11.27 -9.24 -10.46
N SER A 44 9.99 -9.11 -10.10
CA SER A 44 8.96 -10.01 -10.63
C SER A 44 8.65 -9.71 -12.09
N LYS A 45 8.16 -10.74 -12.79
CA LYS A 45 7.54 -10.57 -14.11
C LYS A 45 6.29 -9.69 -13.98
N VAL A 46 6.28 -8.59 -14.73
CA VAL A 46 5.15 -7.66 -14.84
C VAL A 46 4.45 -7.86 -16.18
N TYR A 47 3.14 -7.73 -16.18
CA TYR A 47 2.33 -7.79 -17.40
C TYR A 47 1.27 -6.68 -17.39
N VAL A 48 0.83 -6.30 -18.59
CA VAL A 48 -0.18 -5.26 -18.78
C VAL A 48 -1.23 -5.65 -19.81
N GLU A 49 -2.41 -5.09 -19.65
CA GLU A 49 -3.49 -5.13 -20.64
C GLU A 49 -4.08 -3.73 -20.80
N LEU A 50 -4.09 -3.23 -22.03
CA LEU A 50 -4.67 -1.94 -22.38
C LEU A 50 -6.15 -2.12 -22.73
N LEU A 51 -7.00 -1.29 -22.15
CA LEU A 51 -8.44 -1.32 -22.39
C LEU A 51 -8.87 -0.02 -23.05
N GLY A 52 -9.33 -0.08 -24.29
CA GLY A 52 -9.84 1.06 -25.03
C GLY A 52 -11.35 0.96 -25.27
N ASP A 53 -11.89 1.93 -26.00
CA ASP A 53 -13.31 2.01 -26.35
C ASP A 53 -13.67 1.19 -27.59
N GLU A 54 -12.74 1.00 -28.53
CA GLU A 54 -12.92 0.14 -29.69
C GLU A 54 -12.48 -1.32 -29.43
N GLY A 55 -11.65 -1.55 -28.40
CA GLY A 55 -11.22 -2.89 -28.04
C GLY A 55 -10.10 -2.94 -27.00
N ASN A 56 -9.68 -4.16 -26.67
CA ASN A 56 -8.63 -4.43 -25.69
C ASN A 56 -7.37 -5.00 -26.36
N SER A 57 -6.22 -4.74 -25.76
CA SER A 57 -5.00 -5.45 -26.13
C SER A 57 -5.00 -6.88 -25.59
N PRO A 58 -4.17 -7.79 -26.13
CA PRO A 58 -3.78 -8.98 -25.39
C PRO A 58 -3.00 -8.59 -24.12
N ILE A 59 -2.80 -9.55 -23.23
CA ILE A 59 -1.86 -9.42 -22.12
C ILE A 59 -0.44 -9.37 -22.68
N ILE A 60 0.30 -8.33 -22.32
CA ILE A 60 1.67 -8.07 -22.76
C ILE A 60 2.60 -8.24 -21.56
N ASN A 61 3.58 -9.14 -21.67
CA ASN A 61 4.61 -9.29 -20.66
C ASN A 61 5.70 -8.23 -20.86
N ILE A 62 5.99 -7.49 -19.79
CA ILE A 62 7.04 -6.49 -19.77
C ILE A 62 8.38 -7.19 -19.56
N GLN A 63 9.30 -6.97 -20.49
CA GLN A 63 10.66 -7.52 -20.43
C GLN A 63 11.55 -6.54 -19.69
N SER A 64 11.61 -6.67 -18.37
CA SER A 64 12.51 -5.89 -17.50
C SER A 64 13.85 -6.60 -17.28
N ASN A 65 14.89 -5.81 -17.02
CA ASN A 65 16.17 -6.28 -16.50
C ASN A 65 16.30 -5.95 -14.99
N ARG A 66 17.38 -6.42 -14.37
CA ARG A 66 17.67 -6.28 -12.93
C ARG A 66 17.89 -4.86 -12.40
N PHE A 67 17.88 -3.85 -13.26
CA PHE A 67 18.09 -2.44 -12.89
C PHE A 67 16.86 -1.58 -13.17
N GLN A 68 15.77 -2.21 -13.62
CA GLN A 68 14.54 -1.55 -13.97
C GLN A 68 13.47 -1.89 -12.93
N LEU A 69 12.46 -1.02 -12.83
CA LEU A 69 11.38 -1.12 -11.85
C LEU A 69 11.89 -1.02 -10.40
N GLU A 70 12.98 -0.29 -10.19
CA GLU A 70 13.58 -0.02 -8.89
C GLU A 70 12.88 1.12 -8.15
N ALA A 71 13.11 1.23 -6.83
CA ALA A 71 12.56 2.34 -6.06
C ALA A 71 12.97 3.70 -6.66
N ASN A 72 12.00 4.61 -6.80
CA ASN A 72 12.21 5.95 -7.38
C ASN A 72 12.71 5.95 -8.84
N SER A 73 12.40 4.92 -9.63
CA SER A 73 12.72 4.86 -11.07
C SER A 73 11.55 5.27 -11.97
N VAL A 74 11.90 5.63 -13.21
CA VAL A 74 10.98 5.74 -14.34
C VAL A 74 11.50 4.85 -15.46
N ASP A 75 10.72 3.83 -15.82
CA ASP A 75 11.14 2.82 -16.79
C ASP A 75 10.20 2.80 -17.99
N VAL A 76 10.78 2.76 -19.19
CA VAL A 76 10.05 2.89 -20.46
C VAL A 76 10.15 1.60 -21.27
N TYR A 77 9.01 1.13 -21.78
CA TYR A 77 8.95 -0.07 -22.58
C TYR A 77 8.15 0.15 -23.88
N PRO A 78 8.70 -0.26 -25.04
CA PRO A 78 7.92 -0.32 -26.26
C PRO A 78 6.95 -1.51 -26.20
N LEU A 79 5.66 -1.27 -26.41
CA LEU A 79 4.65 -2.32 -26.49
C LEU A 79 4.63 -2.90 -27.91
N LYS A 80 5.53 -3.85 -28.15
CA LYS A 80 5.63 -4.57 -29.43
C LYS A 80 4.35 -5.36 -29.70
N ASN A 81 4.03 -5.56 -30.99
CA ASN A 81 2.90 -6.38 -31.46
C ASN A 81 1.49 -5.81 -31.18
N LEU A 82 1.37 -4.50 -30.93
CA LEU A 82 0.09 -3.80 -30.94
C LEU A 82 -0.31 -3.26 -32.32
N GLY A 83 0.58 -3.33 -33.31
CA GLY A 83 0.32 -2.86 -34.68
C GLY A 83 -0.90 -3.52 -35.31
N GLY A 84 -1.79 -2.71 -35.90
CA GLY A 84 -2.99 -3.17 -36.59
C GLY A 84 -4.20 -3.47 -35.71
N ARG A 85 -4.11 -3.35 -34.38
CA ARG A 85 -5.26 -3.50 -33.48
C ARG A 85 -5.97 -2.16 -33.28
N LYS A 86 -7.29 -2.18 -33.38
CA LYS A 86 -8.17 -1.07 -33.01
C LYS A 86 -8.45 -1.13 -31.51
N ILE A 87 -7.56 -0.54 -30.72
CA ILE A 87 -7.80 -0.33 -29.28
C ILE A 87 -8.68 0.92 -29.10
N GLY A 88 -8.50 1.93 -29.96
CA GLY A 88 -9.16 3.22 -29.83
C GLY A 88 -8.57 4.04 -28.69
N LYS A 89 -9.38 4.91 -28.07
CA LYS A 89 -8.97 5.78 -26.97
C LYS A 89 -8.86 4.96 -25.69
N LEU A 90 -7.69 5.01 -25.03
CA LEU A 90 -7.50 4.28 -23.78
C LEU A 90 -8.42 4.78 -22.66
N THR A 91 -9.13 3.82 -22.07
CA THR A 91 -10.09 4.02 -20.99
C THR A 91 -9.50 3.65 -19.64
N SER A 92 -8.78 2.53 -19.61
CA SER A 92 -8.24 1.91 -18.42
C SER A 92 -7.07 1.00 -18.79
N ILE A 93 -6.29 0.65 -17.79
CA ILE A 93 -5.17 -0.29 -17.92
C ILE A 93 -5.22 -1.26 -16.77
N ILE A 94 -4.90 -2.53 -17.04
CA ILE A 94 -4.63 -3.53 -16.02
C ILE A 94 -3.12 -3.70 -15.96
N VAL A 95 -2.55 -3.58 -14.77
CA VAL A 95 -1.14 -3.90 -14.51
C VAL A 95 -1.10 -4.99 -13.46
N GLY A 96 -0.39 -6.06 -13.76
CA GLY A 96 -0.24 -7.20 -12.88
C GLY A 96 1.20 -7.62 -12.72
N LYS A 97 1.44 -8.32 -11.61
CA LYS A 97 2.72 -8.85 -11.23
C LYS A 97 2.57 -10.32 -10.90
N GLN A 98 3.46 -11.15 -11.40
CA GLN A 98 3.51 -12.56 -11.03
C GLN A 98 4.13 -12.75 -9.65
N TYR A 99 3.93 -13.94 -9.09
CA TYR A 99 4.65 -14.35 -7.90
C TYR A 99 6.14 -14.52 -8.21
N SER A 100 6.97 -14.11 -7.25
CA SER A 100 8.41 -14.35 -7.19
C SER A 100 8.77 -14.73 -5.75
N PHE A 101 9.78 -15.58 -5.61
CA PHE A 101 10.27 -16.09 -4.33
C PHE A 101 11.16 -15.10 -3.57
N SER A 102 11.50 -13.95 -4.18
CA SER A 102 12.30 -12.92 -3.52
C SER A 102 11.62 -12.40 -2.25
N PHE A 103 12.43 -12.13 -1.22
CA PHE A 103 11.99 -11.37 -0.06
C PHE A 103 11.55 -9.97 -0.49
N PHE A 104 10.47 -9.45 0.12
CA PHE A 104 9.92 -8.12 -0.20
C PHE A 104 9.46 -7.97 -1.66
N ASN A 105 8.75 -8.97 -2.17
CA ASN A 105 8.21 -9.00 -3.52
C ASN A 105 6.92 -8.16 -3.71
N ASP A 106 6.83 -7.03 -3.02
CA ASP A 106 5.75 -6.08 -3.20
C ASP A 106 6.29 -4.93 -4.06
N TRP A 107 5.48 -4.44 -5.00
CA TRP A 107 5.88 -3.35 -5.89
C TRP A 107 5.01 -2.12 -5.62
N PHE A 108 5.63 -0.98 -5.30
CA PHE A 108 4.89 0.27 -5.12
C PHE A 108 4.85 1.06 -6.42
N LEU A 109 3.77 0.87 -7.17
CA LEU A 109 3.53 1.57 -8.42
C LEU A 109 2.87 2.92 -8.15
N LYS A 110 3.54 4.01 -8.51
CA LYS A 110 3.02 5.38 -8.36
C LYS A 110 1.96 5.66 -9.43
N LYS A 111 2.35 5.55 -10.69
CA LYS A 111 1.49 5.76 -11.85
C LYS A 111 2.03 5.02 -13.07
N VAL A 112 1.17 4.88 -14.06
CA VAL A 112 1.52 4.44 -15.40
C VAL A 112 1.14 5.52 -16.39
N GLU A 113 1.98 5.72 -17.38
CA GLU A 113 1.69 6.58 -18.50
C GLU A 113 1.84 5.79 -19.79
N VAL A 114 0.88 5.95 -20.69
CA VAL A 114 0.89 5.30 -22.00
C VAL A 114 0.89 6.37 -23.07
N ILE A 115 1.77 6.24 -24.05
CA ILE A 115 1.82 7.07 -25.26
C ILE A 115 1.41 6.18 -26.43
N ASP A 116 0.41 6.61 -27.18
CA ASP A 116 -0.07 5.88 -28.36
C ASP A 116 0.76 6.23 -29.62
N PRO A 117 0.53 5.50 -30.73
CA PRO A 117 1.11 5.79 -32.05
C PRO A 117 0.95 7.24 -32.52
N MET A 118 -0.11 7.92 -32.09
CA MET A 118 -0.46 9.30 -32.47
C MET A 118 0.06 10.32 -31.44
N GLN A 119 0.95 9.91 -30.53
CA GLN A 119 1.54 10.71 -29.46
C GLN A 119 0.51 11.24 -28.41
N ASN A 120 -0.69 10.64 -28.34
CA ASN A 120 -1.61 10.94 -27.25
C ASN A 120 -1.12 10.32 -25.95
N ARG A 121 -1.18 11.11 -24.87
CA ARG A 121 -0.70 10.75 -23.54
C ARG A 121 -1.86 10.38 -22.62
N PHE A 122 -1.80 9.19 -22.02
CA PHE A 122 -2.81 8.69 -21.10
C PHE A 122 -2.15 8.41 -19.74
N ILE A 123 -2.71 8.94 -18.65
CA ILE A 123 -2.13 8.83 -17.30
C ILE A 123 -3.07 8.06 -16.38
N PHE A 124 -2.52 7.05 -15.72
CA PHE A 124 -3.21 6.14 -14.82
C PHE A 124 -2.52 6.15 -13.46
N GLU A 125 -3.12 6.79 -12.46
CA GLU A 125 -2.58 6.74 -11.09
C GLU A 125 -2.95 5.44 -10.38
N CYS A 126 -2.02 4.92 -9.57
CA CYS A 126 -2.28 3.80 -8.67
C CYS A 126 -1.92 4.17 -7.23
N ASN A 127 -0.74 4.75 -7.00
CA ASN A 127 -0.20 5.06 -5.66
C ASN A 127 -0.41 3.90 -4.67
N CYS A 128 -0.15 2.67 -5.13
CA CYS A 128 -0.60 1.46 -4.47
C CYS A 128 0.44 0.33 -4.52
N TRP A 129 0.40 -0.56 -3.51
CA TRP A 129 1.25 -1.74 -3.44
C TRP A 129 0.62 -2.92 -4.21
N LEU A 130 1.34 -3.44 -5.20
CA LEU A 130 1.03 -4.70 -5.87
C LEU A 130 1.75 -5.83 -5.13
N ARG A 131 1.01 -6.51 -4.25
CA ARG A 131 1.54 -7.55 -3.37
C ARG A 131 1.45 -8.94 -4.00
N LYS A 132 2.44 -9.80 -3.74
CA LYS A 132 2.45 -11.21 -4.21
C LYS A 132 2.08 -11.32 -5.71
N SER A 133 1.24 -12.28 -6.09
CA SER A 133 0.60 -12.31 -7.41
C SER A 133 -0.69 -11.50 -7.34
N SER A 134 -0.66 -10.25 -7.81
CA SER A 134 -1.84 -9.38 -7.85
C SER A 134 -1.83 -8.51 -9.10
N TYR A 135 -3.00 -7.96 -9.42
CA TYR A 135 -3.16 -6.99 -10.47
C TYR A 135 -4.05 -5.84 -9.99
N LYS A 136 -3.91 -4.68 -10.65
CA LYS A 136 -4.74 -3.51 -10.43
C LYS A 136 -5.23 -2.99 -11.78
N LYS A 137 -6.54 -2.80 -11.88
CA LYS A 137 -7.15 -1.99 -12.95
C LYS A 137 -7.13 -0.53 -12.52
N MET A 138 -6.58 0.33 -13.36
CA MET A 138 -6.54 1.78 -13.19
C MET A 138 -7.34 2.44 -14.31
N ILE A 139 -8.07 3.50 -13.99
CA ILE A 139 -8.88 4.26 -14.93
C ILE A 139 -8.14 5.56 -15.26
N ASN A 140 -8.25 6.02 -16.49
CA ASN A 140 -7.58 7.25 -16.89
C ASN A 140 -8.17 8.46 -16.15
N LEU A 141 -7.33 9.21 -15.44
CA LEU A 141 -7.76 10.35 -14.62
C LEU A 141 -8.32 11.51 -15.43
N THR A 142 -7.90 11.71 -16.68
CA THR A 142 -8.47 12.75 -17.55
C THR A 142 -9.95 12.49 -17.87
N ARG A 143 -10.47 11.29 -17.55
CA ARG A 143 -11.89 10.97 -17.63
C ARG A 143 -12.61 11.15 -16.29
N ILE A 144 -11.88 11.13 -15.16
CA ILE A 144 -12.49 11.24 -13.83
C ILE A 144 -13.05 12.64 -13.59
N GLU A 145 -12.52 13.71 -14.17
CA GLU A 145 -13.18 15.03 -14.09
C GLU A 145 -14.61 14.99 -14.64
N HIS A 146 -14.85 14.29 -15.77
CA HIS A 146 -16.20 14.11 -16.31
C HIS A 146 -17.04 13.01 -15.62
N TYR A 147 -16.43 12.08 -14.88
CA TYR A 147 -17.14 11.01 -14.15
C TYR A 147 -17.48 11.41 -12.71
N ALA A 148 -16.62 12.19 -12.06
CA ALA A 148 -16.80 12.71 -10.70
C ALA A 148 -18.03 13.64 -10.64
N ASP A 149 -18.25 14.47 -11.66
CA ASP A 149 -19.45 15.31 -11.77
C ASP A 149 -20.75 14.48 -11.93
N SER A 150 -20.65 13.23 -12.42
CA SER A 150 -21.82 12.35 -12.62
C SER A 150 -22.07 11.37 -11.46
N VAL A 151 -21.15 11.25 -10.50
CA VAL A 151 -21.18 10.21 -9.45
C VAL A 151 -21.12 10.78 -8.03
N TYR A 152 -20.66 12.01 -7.84
CA TYR A 152 -20.84 12.69 -6.56
C TYR A 152 -22.25 13.29 -6.45
N ASN A 153 -23.22 12.42 -6.26
CA ASN A 153 -24.51 12.80 -5.70
C ASN A 153 -24.50 12.35 -4.23
N GLU A 154 -24.42 13.31 -3.29
CA GLU A 154 -24.31 13.04 -1.84
C GLU A 154 -25.41 12.10 -1.32
N ASP A 155 -26.56 12.06 -2.01
CA ASP A 155 -27.71 11.22 -1.67
C ASP A 155 -27.47 9.70 -1.80
N ASP A 156 -26.53 9.24 -2.65
CA ASP A 156 -26.30 7.80 -2.89
C ASP A 156 -25.33 7.18 -1.84
N LEU A 157 -24.57 8.02 -1.12
CA LEU A 157 -23.63 7.57 -0.09
C LEU A 157 -24.34 7.21 1.22
N GLU A 158 -25.37 7.95 1.61
CA GLU A 158 -26.16 7.61 2.80
C GLU A 158 -26.92 6.29 2.62
N HIS A 159 -27.42 6.02 1.41
CA HIS A 159 -28.15 4.80 1.10
C HIS A 159 -27.26 3.54 1.06
N LYS A 160 -26.00 3.67 0.60
CA LYS A 160 -25.01 2.58 0.65
C LYS A 160 -24.48 2.32 2.06
N LEU A 161 -24.30 3.34 2.89
CA LEU A 161 -23.89 3.17 4.30
C LEU A 161 -25.00 2.53 5.15
N TYR A 162 -26.26 2.77 4.82
CA TYR A 162 -27.42 2.13 5.46
C TYR A 162 -27.55 0.64 5.08
N SER A 163 -27.28 0.29 3.82
CA SER A 163 -27.35 -1.09 3.32
C SER A 163 -26.23 -2.01 3.82
N ILE A 164 -25.03 -1.49 4.07
CA ILE A 164 -23.90 -2.31 4.57
C ILE A 164 -24.09 -2.68 6.06
N ARG A 165 -24.91 -1.93 6.80
CA ARG A 165 -25.26 -2.20 8.19
C ARG A 165 -26.53 -3.05 8.29
N GLY A 166 -26.50 -4.26 7.74
CA GLY A 166 -27.47 -5.29 8.05
C GLY A 166 -27.25 -5.83 9.48
N THR A 167 -28.05 -5.37 10.45
CA THR A 167 -28.20 -5.86 11.85
C THR A 167 -26.92 -5.83 12.71
N THR A 168 -26.76 -5.01 13.75
CA THR A 168 -27.64 -4.78 14.90
C THR A 168 -27.73 -3.30 15.24
N ALA A 169 -28.96 -2.81 15.38
CA ALA A 169 -29.19 -1.64 16.22
C ALA A 169 -28.86 -2.07 17.66
N PHE A 170 -27.65 -1.79 18.14
CA PHE A 170 -27.53 -1.43 19.54
C PHE A 170 -27.85 0.05 19.60
N PRO A 171 -29.02 0.44 20.14
CA PRO A 171 -29.36 1.85 20.24
C PRO A 171 -28.28 2.55 21.05
N ALA A 172 -27.94 3.78 20.67
CA ALA A 172 -26.93 4.64 21.28
C ALA A 172 -27.16 4.96 22.78
N THR A 173 -28.06 4.25 23.45
CA THR A 173 -28.37 4.35 24.88
C THR A 173 -27.60 3.35 25.74
N ILE A 174 -27.14 2.20 25.18
CA ILE A 174 -26.37 1.21 25.96
C ILE A 174 -24.94 1.69 26.19
N GLY A 175 -24.35 2.45 25.27
CA GLY A 175 -23.02 3.03 25.46
C GLY A 175 -22.96 3.96 26.69
N VAL A 176 -23.99 4.78 26.88
CA VAL A 176 -24.05 5.71 28.02
C VAL A 176 -24.30 4.96 29.33
N LEU A 177 -25.17 3.95 29.33
CA LEU A 177 -25.45 3.14 30.52
C LEU A 177 -24.28 2.22 30.89
N PHE A 178 -23.54 1.71 29.90
CA PHE A 178 -22.36 0.87 30.11
C PHE A 178 -21.16 1.69 30.58
N ILE A 179 -21.00 2.92 30.07
CA ILE A 179 -20.01 3.88 30.57
C ILE A 179 -20.38 4.32 31.99
N LEU A 180 -21.66 4.61 32.28
CA LEU A 180 -22.14 4.90 33.64
C LEU A 180 -21.95 3.70 34.58
N LEU A 181 -22.26 2.48 34.14
CA LEU A 181 -22.06 1.25 34.93
C LEU A 181 -20.58 1.01 35.19
N MET A 182 -19.71 1.23 34.21
CA MET A 182 -18.25 1.14 34.38
C MET A 182 -17.73 2.21 35.34
N LEU A 183 -18.24 3.44 35.31
CA LEU A 183 -17.87 4.50 36.26
C LEU A 183 -18.42 4.24 37.67
N ILE A 184 -19.62 3.67 37.80
CA ILE A 184 -20.21 3.25 39.08
C ILE A 184 -19.44 2.06 39.67
N LEU A 185 -19.03 1.10 38.84
CA LEU A 185 -18.18 -0.01 39.28
C LEU A 185 -16.78 0.46 39.66
N PHE A 186 -16.21 1.44 38.94
CA PHE A 186 -14.89 1.99 39.25
C PHE A 186 -14.89 2.80 40.55
N THR A 187 -15.98 3.53 40.85
CA THR A 187 -16.14 4.25 42.11
C THR A 187 -16.48 3.30 43.28
N TYR A 188 -17.31 2.28 43.05
CA TYR A 188 -17.67 1.29 44.07
C TYR A 188 -16.52 0.34 44.42
N PHE A 189 -15.85 -0.26 43.42
CA PHE A 189 -14.67 -1.12 43.65
C PHE A 189 -13.41 -0.31 43.98
N GLY A 190 -13.27 0.91 43.45
CA GLY A 190 -12.18 1.81 43.82
C GLY A 190 -12.23 2.20 45.30
N ASN A 191 -13.42 2.37 45.88
CA ASN A 191 -13.58 2.62 47.31
C ASN A 191 -13.24 1.42 48.20
N GLU A 192 -13.53 0.19 47.77
CA GLU A 192 -13.17 -1.02 48.53
C GLU A 192 -11.67 -1.33 48.46
N ILE A 193 -11.03 -1.06 47.31
CA ILE A 193 -9.57 -1.14 47.19
C ILE A 193 -8.91 -0.01 48.01
N CYS A 194 -9.40 1.23 47.95
CA CYS A 194 -8.90 2.33 48.78
C CYS A 194 -9.09 2.10 50.29
N LYS A 195 -10.21 1.51 50.72
CA LYS A 195 -10.41 1.10 52.13
C LYS A 195 -9.40 0.03 52.55
N LYS A 196 -9.20 -1.00 51.72
CA LYS A 196 -8.24 -2.09 51.99
C LYS A 196 -6.78 -1.61 52.00
N TRP A 197 -6.45 -0.60 51.18
CA TRP A 197 -5.16 0.08 51.23
C TRP A 197 -5.01 0.98 52.46
N ARG A 198 -6.08 1.66 52.91
CA ARG A 198 -6.07 2.49 54.12
C ARG A 198 -5.93 1.66 55.40
N GLU A 199 -6.57 0.49 55.48
CA GLU A 199 -6.42 -0.45 56.59
C GLU A 199 -5.00 -1.07 56.62
N ASN A 200 -4.47 -1.51 55.48
CA ASN A 200 -3.12 -2.06 55.39
C ASN A 200 -2.00 -1.03 55.62
N ALA A 201 -2.22 0.24 55.29
CA ALA A 201 -1.28 1.32 55.61
C ALA A 201 -1.21 1.64 57.12
N ILE A 202 -2.30 1.42 57.87
CA ILE A 202 -2.32 1.60 59.33
C ILE A 202 -1.49 0.48 60.02
N TYR A 203 -1.55 -0.77 59.55
CA TYR A 203 -0.75 -1.87 60.10
C TYR A 203 0.77 -1.68 59.94
N LEU A 204 1.21 -1.03 58.87
CA LEU A 204 2.64 -0.80 58.61
C LEU A 204 3.25 0.35 59.45
N THR A 205 2.43 1.16 60.12
CA THR A 205 2.90 2.26 61.00
C THR A 205 2.87 1.89 62.49
N HIS A 206 2.32 0.73 62.86
CA HIS A 206 2.33 0.22 64.24
C HIS A 206 3.18 -1.04 64.45
N GLY A 207 3.95 -1.46 63.44
CA GLY A 207 4.99 -2.48 63.55
C GLY A 207 6.27 -2.00 64.25
N SER A 208 6.16 -1.44 65.46
CA SER A 208 7.31 -1.26 66.35
C SER A 208 6.86 -1.07 67.78
N ARG A 209 6.73 -2.19 68.50
CA ARG A 209 7.11 -2.41 69.90
C ARG A 209 6.45 -3.70 70.37
N ASN A 210 7.25 -4.73 70.60
CA ASN A 210 7.22 -5.48 71.86
C ASN A 210 8.47 -6.37 71.93
N ARG A 211 9.36 -6.05 72.87
CA ARG A 211 10.51 -6.88 73.24
C ARG A 211 10.01 -8.15 73.95
N PRO A 212 10.70 -9.29 73.85
CA PRO A 212 10.37 -10.48 74.62
C PRO A 212 10.83 -10.34 76.08
N PRO A 213 10.10 -10.89 77.07
CA PRO A 213 10.62 -11.10 78.42
C PRO A 213 11.41 -12.42 78.51
N ARG A 214 12.28 -12.44 79.51
CA ARG A 214 13.46 -13.29 79.73
C ARG A 214 13.11 -14.63 80.41
N ASP A 215 13.88 -15.67 80.08
CA ASP A 215 13.85 -17.04 80.62
C ASP A 215 13.91 -17.13 82.16
N THR A 216 13.18 -18.11 82.70
CA THR A 216 13.57 -18.87 83.89
C THR A 216 13.30 -20.35 83.62
N GLY A 217 14.36 -21.14 83.53
CA GLY A 217 14.29 -22.56 83.20
C GLY A 217 13.98 -23.47 84.39
N THR A 218 13.62 -24.71 84.07
CA THR A 218 13.77 -25.85 84.97
C THR A 218 14.26 -27.04 84.16
N VAL A 219 15.42 -27.56 84.56
CA VAL A 219 16.10 -28.74 84.03
C VAL A 219 15.49 -29.99 84.65
N THR A 220 15.20 -31.01 83.84
CA THR A 220 15.13 -32.39 84.35
C THR A 220 15.69 -33.38 83.34
N LEU A 221 16.63 -34.17 83.83
CA LEU A 221 17.55 -35.04 83.09
C LEU A 221 16.91 -36.38 82.71
N SER A 222 17.32 -36.90 81.55
CA SER A 222 17.19 -38.32 81.16
C SER A 222 18.24 -39.17 81.90
N PRO A 223 17.95 -40.46 82.14
CA PRO A 223 18.97 -41.49 82.03
C PRO A 223 18.70 -42.43 80.85
N ARG A 224 19.80 -42.74 80.14
CA ARG A 224 20.01 -43.91 79.28
C ARG A 224 19.63 -45.21 80.00
N GLN A 225 19.04 -46.17 79.30
CA GLN A 225 19.75 -47.24 78.56
C GLN A 225 18.82 -47.84 77.51
#